data_AF-E1Y9I3-F1
#
_entry.id   AF-E1Y9I3-F1
#
_cell.length_a   1.000
_cell.length_b   1.000
_cell.length_c   1.000
_cell.angle_alpha   90.00
_cell.angle_beta   90.00
_cell.angle_gamma   90.00
#
_symmetry.space_group_name_H-M   'P 1'
#
loop_
_entity.id
_entity.type
_entity.pdbx_description
1 polymer ?
#
loop_
_entity_poly.entity_id
_entity_poly.type
_entity_poly.pdbx_seq_one_letter_code
_entity_poly.pdbx_strand_id
1 'polypeptide(L)' 'MRKVIDLQMEFWKKDIADIEFDLKSRDEIPKLMIGLQYIYSTPSLRKKVFNILKRIVPIQQKDLSRQRRRNAA' A
#
# COMPACT_ATOMS: atom_id res chain seq x y z
N MET A 1 25.99 10.42 -30.58
CA MET A 1 24.84 9.52 -30.31
C MET A 1 24.39 9.77 -28.87
N ARG A 2 23.18 10.28 -28.63
CA ARG A 2 22.67 10.50 -27.25
C ARG A 2 22.25 9.14 -26.67
N LYS A 3 22.73 8.80 -25.48
CA LYS A 3 22.18 7.70 -24.68
C LYS A 3 20.90 8.22 -24.03
N VAL A 4 19.76 7.61 -24.34
CA VAL A 4 18.51 7.85 -23.62
C VAL A 4 18.65 7.13 -22.29
N ILE A 5 18.65 7.88 -21.19
CA ILE A 5 18.61 7.33 -19.84
C ILE A 5 17.14 7.18 -19.49
N ASP A 6 16.68 5.95 -19.31
CA ASP A 6 15.34 5.71 -18.83
C ASP A 6 15.29 6.02 -17.33
N LEU A 7 14.77 7.20 -17.00
CA LEU A 7 14.69 7.71 -15.63
C LEU A 7 13.58 7.00 -14.84
N GLN A 8 12.70 6.28 -15.50
CA GLN A 8 11.55 5.67 -14.86
C GLN A 8 11.94 4.30 -14.29
N MET A 9 11.79 4.15 -12.98
CA MET A 9 11.87 2.84 -12.35
C MET A 9 10.73 1.97 -12.86
N GLU A 10 11.04 0.73 -13.25
CA GLU A 10 10.02 -0.27 -13.52
C GLU A 10 9.16 -0.49 -12.27
N PHE A 11 7.84 -0.52 -12.44
CA PHE A 11 6.94 -0.86 -11.35
C PHE A 11 7.29 -2.25 -10.79
N TRP A 12 7.13 -2.42 -9.47
CA TRP A 12 7.39 -3.69 -8.78
C TRP A 12 8.85 -4.16 -8.72
N LYS A 13 9.79 -3.31 -9.13
CA LYS A 13 11.22 -3.64 -9.08
C LYS A 13 11.76 -3.87 -7.66
N LYS A 14 11.08 -3.33 -6.64
CA LYS A 14 11.52 -3.41 -5.23
C LYS A 14 10.33 -3.68 -4.32
N ASP A 15 10.44 -4.68 -3.45
CA ASP A 15 9.44 -4.95 -2.41
C ASP A 15 9.41 -3.78 -1.41
N ILE A 16 8.22 -3.48 -0.86
CA ILE A 16 8.07 -2.48 0.20
C ILE A 16 8.93 -2.83 1.41
N ALA A 17 9.08 -4.12 1.73
CA ALA A 17 9.92 -4.59 2.83
C ALA A 17 11.40 -4.24 2.65
N ASP A 18 11.86 -4.07 1.42
CA ASP A 18 13.28 -3.84 1.10
C ASP A 18 13.60 -2.35 0.93
N ILE A 19 12.60 -1.45 0.96
CA ILE A 19 12.82 0.00 0.79
C ILE A 19 13.73 0.52 1.91
N GLU A 20 14.76 1.28 1.54
CA GLU A 20 15.69 1.88 2.49
C GLU A 20 15.33 3.36 2.67
N PHE A 21 15.33 3.81 3.92
CA PHE A 21 15.03 5.20 4.28
C PHE A 21 16.24 5.86 4.93
N ASP A 22 16.48 7.13 4.58
CA ASP A 22 17.49 7.93 5.25
C ASP A 22 17.00 8.36 6.64
N LEU A 23 17.61 7.80 7.67
CA LEU A 23 17.31 8.10 9.07
C LEU A 23 17.72 9.53 9.49
N LYS A 24 18.58 10.19 8.71
CA LYS A 24 18.97 11.60 8.94
C LYS A 24 18.02 12.59 8.28
N SER A 25 17.04 12.11 7.52
CA SER A 25 16.08 13.00 6.89
C SER A 25 15.34 13.82 7.96
N ARG A 26 15.30 15.14 7.73
CA ARG A 26 14.58 16.08 8.59
C ARG A 26 13.07 16.02 8.34
N ASP A 27 12.67 15.53 7.17
CA ASP A 27 11.27 15.39 6.81
C ASP A 27 10.59 14.35 7.71
N GLU A 28 9.29 14.54 7.93
CA GLU A 28 8.50 13.60 8.72
C GLU A 28 8.04 12.39 7.90
N ILE A 29 7.99 12.53 6.57
CA ILE A 29 7.52 11.50 5.65
C ILE A 29 8.31 10.18 5.79
N PRO A 30 9.67 10.17 5.80
CA PRO A 30 10.41 8.93 5.97
C PRO A 30 10.10 8.20 7.28
N LYS A 31 9.88 8.94 8.37
CA LYS A 31 9.51 8.37 9.67
C LYS A 31 8.16 7.67 9.62
N LEU A 32 7.17 8.30 9.00
CA LEU A 32 5.85 7.68 8.78
C LEU A 32 5.96 6.43 7.90
N MET A 33 6.74 6.50 6.82
CA MET A 33 6.91 5.39 5.90
C MET A 33 7.62 4.19 6.53
N ILE A 34 8.59 4.40 7.42
CA ILE A 34 9.22 3.32 8.21
C ILE A 34 8.16 2.60 9.06
N GLY A 35 7.27 3.33 9.71
CA GLY A 35 6.17 2.74 10.47
C GLY A 35 5.23 1.91 9.59
N LEU A 36 4.87 2.43 8.41
CA LEU A 36 4.04 1.71 7.44
C LEU A 36 4.74 0.47 6.88
N GLN A 37 6.04 0.56 6.60
CA GLN A 37 6.87 -0.56 6.16
C GLN A 37 6.89 -1.65 7.24
N TYR A 38 7.07 -1.30 8.51
CA TYR A 38 7.04 -2.27 9.61
C TYR A 38 5.69 -2.99 9.74
N ILE A 39 4.58 -2.25 9.59
CA ILE A 39 3.24 -2.85 9.54
C ILE A 39 3.12 -3.80 8.36
N TYR A 40 3.62 -3.42 7.18
CA TYR A 40 3.57 -4.25 5.97
C TYR A 40 4.37 -5.55 6.12
N SER A 41 5.61 -5.45 6.62
CA SER A 41 6.56 -6.56 6.74
C SER A 41 6.25 -7.53 7.88
N THR A 42 5.35 -7.15 8.81
CA THR A 42 4.95 -7.99 9.95
C THR A 42 3.55 -8.57 9.73
N PRO A 43 3.39 -9.83 9.25
CA PRO A 43 2.10 -10.34 8.79
C PRO A 43 1.00 -10.33 9.85
N SER A 44 1.35 -10.64 11.10
CA SER A 44 0.42 -10.66 12.23
C SER A 44 -0.11 -9.25 12.55
N LEU A 45 0.76 -8.24 12.51
CA LEU A 45 0.42 -6.83 12.72
C LEU A 45 -0.42 -6.31 11.55
N ARG A 46 0.02 -6.57 10.31
CA ARG A 46 -0.72 -6.23 9.09
C ARG A 46 -2.16 -6.73 9.17
N LYS A 47 -2.36 -8.00 9.54
CA LYS A 47 -3.70 -8.59 9.66
C LYS A 47 -4.56 -7.86 10.69
N LYS A 48 -4.00 -7.51 11.85
CA LYS A 48 -4.71 -6.76 12.90
C LYS A 48 -5.10 -5.36 12.41
N VAL A 49 -4.17 -4.63 11.79
CA VAL A 49 -4.43 -3.28 11.26
C VAL A 49 -5.52 -3.31 10.18
N PHE A 50 -5.43 -4.24 9.22
CA PHE A 50 -6.44 -4.36 8.16
C PHE A 50 -7.82 -4.74 8.70
N ASN A 51 -7.89 -5.55 9.76
CA ASN A 51 -9.16 -5.84 10.42
C ASN A 51 -9.81 -4.60 11.06
N ILE A 52 -9.00 -3.67 11.58
CA ILE A 52 -9.49 -2.38 12.10
C ILE A 52 -9.96 -1.52 10.93
N LEU A 53 -9.14 -1.37 9.88
CA LEU A 53 -9.47 -0.53 8.73
C LEU A 53 -10.76 -0.97 8.02
N LYS A 54 -11.05 -2.27 7.95
CA LYS A 54 -12.32 -2.80 7.42
C LYS A 54 -13.57 -2.24 8.10
N ARG A 55 -13.47 -1.80 9.37
CA ARG A 55 -14.60 -1.21 10.11
C ARG A 55 -14.83 0.25 9.75
N ILE A 56 -13.81 0.91 9.19
CA ILE A 56 -13.79 2.35 8.91
C ILE A 56 -14.04 2.60 7.42
N VAL A 57 -13.54 1.71 6.56
CA VAL A 57 -13.74 1.81 5.11
C VAL A 57 -15.23 1.68 4.80
N PRO A 58 -15.88 2.71 4.22
CA PRO A 58 -17.27 2.63 3.81
C PRO A 58 -17.45 1.49 2.79
N ILE A 59 -18.52 0.72 2.93
CA ILE A 59 -18.86 -0.32 1.96
C ILE A 59 -19.01 0.35 0.59
N GLN A 60 -18.16 -0.02 -0.37
CA GLN A 60 -18.24 0.53 -1.72
C GLN A 60 -19.58 0.09 -2.35
N GLN A 61 -20.33 1.04 -2.91
CA GLN A 61 -21.59 0.76 -3.65
C GLN A 61 -21.43 -0.28 -4.78
N LYS A 62 -20.20 -0.54 -5.25
CA LYS A 62 -19.88 -1.57 -6.24
C LYS A 62 -20.16 -3.00 -5.76
N ASP A 63 -20.05 -3.26 -4.46
CA ASP A 63 -20.40 -4.58 -3.91
C ASP A 63 -21.92 -4.75 -3.80
N LEU A 64 -22.65 -3.68 -3.48
CA LEU A 64 -24.13 -3.68 -3.51
C LEU A 64 -24.69 -3.90 -4.92
N SER A 65 -24.06 -3.33 -5.96
CA SER A 65 -24.51 -3.48 -7.34
C SER A 65 -24.17 -4.87 -7.93
N ARG A 66 -23.07 -5.51 -7.52
CA ARG A 66 -22.80 -6.92 -7.84
C ARG A 66 -23.74 -7.87 -7.09
N GLN A 67 -24.04 -7.61 -5.83
CA GLN A 67 -24.98 -8.41 -5.03
C GLN A 67 -26.42 -8.32 -5.57
N ARG A 68 -26.88 -7.13 -5.97
CA ARG A 68 -28.19 -6.94 -6.62
C ARG A 68 -28.33 -7.69 -7.94
N ARG A 69 -27.27 -7.76 -8.75
CA ARG A 69 -27.27 -8.53 -10.00
C ARG A 69 -27.31 -10.03 -9.78
N ARG A 70 -26.73 -10.54 -8.68
CA ARG A 70 -26.77 -11.97 -8.33
C ARG A 70 -28.10 -12.41 -7.72
N ASN A 71 -28.80 -11.52 -7.00
CA ASN A 71 -30.11 -11.83 -6.41
C ASN A 71 -31.29 -11.62 -7.39
N ALA A 72 -31.02 -11.12 -8.60
CA ALA A 72 -32.00 -10.89 -9.66
C ALA A 72 -31.91 -11.94 -10.79
N ALA A 73 -31.09 -12.98 -10.61
CA ALA A 73 -31.00 -14.18 -11.44
C ALA A 73 -31.38 -15.40 -10.59
#